data_AF-A0A7G6XI98-F1
#
_entry.id   AF-A0A7G6XI98-F1
#
_cell.length_a   1.000
_cell.length_b   1.000
_cell.length_c   1.000
_cell.angle_alpha   90.00
_cell.angle_beta   90.00
_cell.angle_gamma   90.00
#
_symmetry.space_group_name_H-M   'P 1'
#
loop_
_entity.id
_entity.type
_entity.pdbx_description
1 polymer ?
#
loop_
_entity_poly.entity_id
_entity_poly.type
_entity_poly.pdbx_seq_one_letter_code
_entity_poly.pdbx_strand_id
1 'polypeptide(L)'
;MFGITDLVVANFQGDEGVVTINFGDRKITTIALETFRNQDYHWVTPISITESQTVTVQVTCAKPGTPATGRQAQECHEVLNVSGVLSDLR
;
A
#
# COMPACT_ATOMS: atom_id res chain seq x y z
N MET A 1 -0.71 -6.77 -19.76
CA MET A 1 -1.39 -7.03 -18.47
C MET A 1 -0.36 -7.03 -17.34
N PHE A 2 -0.66 -6.35 -16.24
CA PHE A 2 0.15 -6.43 -15.02
C PHE A 2 -0.59 -7.29 -13.99
N GLY A 3 0.02 -8.40 -13.56
CA GLY A 3 -0.56 -9.33 -12.60
C GLY A 3 0.00 -9.10 -11.21
N ILE A 4 -0.83 -8.65 -10.27
CA ILE A 4 -0.43 -8.41 -8.88
C ILE A 4 -0.81 -9.60 -8.02
N THR A 5 0.17 -10.25 -7.40
CA THR A 5 -0.01 -11.39 -6.48
C THR A 5 0.21 -11.01 -5.03
N ASP A 6 0.96 -9.94 -4.80
CA ASP A 6 1.45 -9.57 -3.48
C ASP A 6 1.43 -8.05 -3.30
N LEU A 7 1.17 -7.63 -2.07
CA LEU A 7 1.29 -6.26 -1.63
C LEU A 7 1.90 -6.26 -0.23
N VAL A 8 2.94 -5.45 -0.03
CA VAL A 8 3.52 -5.20 1.30
C VAL A 8 3.35 -3.73 1.62
N VAL A 9 2.74 -3.45 2.77
CA VAL A 9 2.59 -2.09 3.30
C VAL A 9 3.32 -1.99 4.63
N ALA A 10 4.06 -0.90 4.81
CA ALA A 10 4.82 -0.63 6.01
C ALA A 10 4.44 0.73 6.59
N ASN A 11 4.23 0.75 7.91
CA ASN A 11 4.08 1.96 8.71
C ASN A 11 5.06 1.87 9.88
N PHE A 12 6.36 1.74 9.56
CA PHE A 12 7.40 1.57 10.56
C PHE A 12 7.46 2.74 11.55
N GLN A 13 7.17 3.96 11.08
CA GLN A 13 7.14 5.16 11.90
C GLN A 13 6.02 5.16 12.95
N GLY A 14 4.94 4.40 12.69
CA GLY A 14 3.75 4.38 13.53
C GLY A 14 2.88 5.62 13.33
N ASP A 15 2.80 6.12 12.10
CA ASP A 15 1.90 7.21 11.72
C ASP A 15 0.43 6.83 11.98
N GLU A 16 -0.42 7.82 12.24
CA GLU A 16 -1.86 7.64 12.40
C GLU A 16 -2.59 8.27 11.20
N GLY A 17 -3.65 7.62 10.73
CA GLY A 17 -4.37 8.04 9.53
C GLY A 17 -4.94 6.84 8.78
N VAL A 18 -5.07 6.96 7.45
CA VAL A 18 -5.58 5.87 6.61
C VAL A 18 -4.77 5.69 5.33
N VAL A 19 -4.64 4.44 4.88
CA VAL A 19 -4.22 4.10 3.52
C VAL A 19 -5.37 3.43 2.80
N THR A 20 -5.65 3.85 1.57
CA THR A 20 -6.62 3.21 0.67
C THR A 20 -5.90 2.75 -0.59
N ILE A 21 -6.19 1.53 -1.03
CA ILE A 21 -5.53 0.90 -2.18
C ILE A 21 -6.58 0.50 -3.19
N ASN A 22 -6.45 1.03 -4.40
CA ASN A 22 -7.35 0.80 -5.52
C ASN A 22 -6.59 0.25 -6.71
N PHE A 23 -7.18 -0.75 -7.37
CA PHE A 23 -6.68 -1.34 -8.61
C PHE A 23 -7.75 -1.13 -9.69
N GLY A 24 -7.52 -0.18 -10.58
CA GLY A 24 -8.59 0.39 -11.42
C GLY A 24 -9.70 0.99 -10.55
N ASP A 25 -10.95 0.66 -10.86
CA ASP A 25 -12.12 1.10 -10.09
C ASP A 25 -12.40 0.24 -8.84
N ARG A 26 -11.60 -0.81 -8.62
CA ARG A 26 -11.81 -1.71 -7.48
C ARG A 26 -11.02 -1.26 -6.27
N LYS A 27 -11.73 -0.90 -5.20
CA LYS A 27 -11.15 -0.74 -3.87
C LYS A 27 -10.74 -2.10 -3.32
N ILE A 28 -9.46 -2.29 -3.06
CA ILE A 28 -8.89 -3.52 -2.51
C ILE A 28 -9.02 -3.52 -1.01
N THR A 29 -8.57 -2.44 -0.36
CA THR A 29 -8.62 -2.30 1.08
C THR A 29 -8.49 -0.84 1.51
N THR A 30 -9.01 -0.54 2.69
CA THR A 30 -8.71 0.67 3.46
C THR A 30 -8.25 0.22 4.84
N ILE A 31 -7.07 0.69 5.27
CA ILE A 31 -6.43 0.27 6.50
C ILE A 31 -6.11 1.52 7.32
N ALA A 32 -6.46 1.50 8.61
CA ALA A 32 -5.99 2.53 9.54
C ALA A 32 -4.49 2.34 9.79
N LEU A 33 -3.70 3.41 9.68
CA LEU A 33 -2.23 3.31 9.73
C LEU A 33 -1.75 2.74 11.09
N GLU A 34 -2.45 3.07 12.17
CA GLU A 34 -2.11 2.66 13.53
C GLU A 34 -2.23 1.16 13.79
N THR A 35 -2.94 0.40 12.94
CA THR A 35 -3.20 -1.03 13.16
C THR A 35 -2.11 -1.95 12.62
N PHE A 36 -1.13 -1.43 11.89
CA PHE A 36 -0.03 -2.22 11.36
C PHE A 36 1.33 -1.52 11.52
N ARG A 37 2.39 -2.33 11.41
CA ARG A 37 3.77 -1.85 11.23
C ARG A 37 4.36 -2.42 9.95
N ASN A 38 4.12 -3.71 9.71
CA ASN A 38 4.37 -4.40 8.45
C ASN A 38 3.16 -5.32 8.20
N GLN A 39 2.51 -5.21 7.05
CA GLN A 39 1.39 -6.06 6.67
C GLN A 39 1.56 -6.47 5.20
N ASP A 40 1.38 -7.75 4.93
CA ASP A 40 1.35 -8.31 3.59
C ASP A 40 -0.05 -8.83 3.23
N TYR A 41 -0.37 -8.75 1.95
CA TYR A 41 -1.53 -9.39 1.34
C TYR A 41 -1.04 -10.27 0.20
N HIS A 42 -1.52 -11.51 0.17
CA HIS A 42 -1.17 -12.50 -0.82
C HIS A 42 -2.42 -13.08 -1.48
N TRP A 43 -2.45 -13.10 -2.80
CA TRP A 43 -3.56 -13.66 -3.57
C TRP A 43 -3.13 -14.88 -4.37
N VAL A 44 -3.87 -15.99 -4.21
CA VAL A 44 -3.67 -17.23 -4.99
C VAL A 44 -3.92 -17.00 -6.48
N THR A 45 -4.93 -16.17 -6.81
CA THR A 45 -5.22 -15.76 -8.19
C THR A 45 -4.75 -14.31 -8.38
N PRO A 46 -3.86 -14.02 -9.35
CA PRO A 46 -3.39 -12.67 -9.58
C PRO A 46 -4.53 -11.71 -9.88
N ILE A 47 -4.39 -10.49 -9.38
CA ILE A 47 -5.25 -9.39 -9.79
C ILE A 47 -4.72 -8.83 -11.11
N SER A 48 -5.52 -8.96 -12.17
CA SER A 48 -5.19 -8.43 -13.49
C SER A 48 -5.47 -6.93 -13.57
N ILE A 49 -4.45 -6.17 -13.98
CA ILE A 49 -4.52 -4.75 -14.34
C ILE A 49 -4.30 -4.64 -15.85
N THR A 50 -5.27 -4.06 -16.56
CA THR A 50 -5.17 -3.78 -18.00
C THR A 50 -4.43 -2.47 -18.25
N GLU A 51 -4.08 -2.20 -19.51
CA GLU A 51 -3.33 -0.99 -19.91
C GLU A 51 -4.08 0.32 -19.63
N SER A 52 -5.40 0.26 -19.52
CA SER A 52 -6.26 1.41 -19.19
C SER A 52 -6.47 1.61 -17.69
N GLN A 53 -5.94 0.73 -16.84
CA GLN A 53 -6.16 0.75 -15.39
C GLN A 53 -4.93 1.23 -14.64
N THR A 54 -5.18 1.91 -13.53
CA THR A 54 -4.13 2.45 -12.64
C THR A 54 -4.13 1.71 -11.32
N VAL A 55 -2.92 1.46 -10.80
CA VAL A 55 -2.71 1.05 -9.41
C VAL A 55 -2.52 2.31 -8.58
N THR A 56 -3.43 2.57 -7.64
CA THR A 56 -3.39 3.77 -6.83
C THR A 56 -3.35 3.43 -5.35
N VAL A 57 -2.40 4.03 -4.64
CA VAL A 57 -2.30 4.00 -3.18
C VAL A 57 -2.45 5.43 -2.70
N GLN A 58 -3.48 5.71 -1.91
CA GLN A 58 -3.71 7.00 -1.29
C GLN A 58 -3.50 6.89 0.20
N VAL A 59 -2.56 7.69 0.72
CA VAL A 59 -2.33 7.83 2.15
C VAL A 59 -2.88 9.19 2.59
N THR A 60 -3.58 9.19 3.71
CA THR A 60 -3.97 10.42 4.41
C THR A 60 -3.42 10.30 5.81
N CYS A 61 -2.31 10.97 6.05
CA CYS A 61 -1.72 11.04 7.37
C CYS A 61 -2.38 12.14 8.20
N ALA A 62 -2.81 11.77 9.41
CA ALA A 62 -3.37 12.71 10.38
C ALA A 62 -2.32 13.16 11.40
N LYS A 63 -1.37 12.27 11.76
CA LYS A 63 -0.38 12.55 12.78
C LYS A 63 0.92 11.75 12.55
N PRO A 64 2.09 12.41 12.54
CA PRO A 64 3.37 11.72 12.51
C PRO A 64 3.58 10.83 13.73
N GLY A 65 4.06 9.62 13.49
CA GLY A 65 4.34 8.60 14.47
C GLY A 65 5.63 8.85 15.25
N THR A 66 5.79 8.07 16.33
CA THR A 66 7.02 7.99 17.09
C THR A 66 7.62 6.60 16.92
N PRO A 67 8.67 6.45 16.09
CA PRO A 67 9.34 5.17 15.89
C PRO A 67 10.04 4.70 17.18
N ALA A 68 10.51 3.45 17.20
CA ALA A 68 11.15 2.83 18.36
C ALA A 68 12.37 3.59 18.92
N THR A 69 12.96 4.52 18.15
CA THR A 69 14.01 5.43 18.61
C THR A 69 13.52 6.48 19.61
N GLY A 70 12.20 6.63 19.77
CA GLY A 70 11.56 7.55 20.72
C GLY A 70 11.49 9.01 20.26
N ARG A 71 12.12 9.36 19.13
CA ARG A 71 12.03 10.69 18.54
C ARG A 71 10.89 10.72 17.53
N GLN A 72 9.84 11.49 17.82
CA GLN A 72 8.75 11.71 16.87
C GLN A 72 9.30 12.28 15.56
N ALA A 73 8.82 11.75 14.46
CA ALA A 73 9.16 12.26 13.14
C ALA A 73 8.51 13.62 12.89
N GLN A 74 9.10 14.40 11.99
CA GLN A 74 8.59 15.75 11.68
C GLN A 74 7.39 15.70 10.73
N GLU A 75 7.37 14.69 9.87
CA GLU A 75 6.34 14.47 8.84
C GLU A 75 6.08 12.97 8.70
N CYS A 76 5.00 12.64 8.02
CA CYS A 76 4.69 11.26 7.69
C CYS A 76 5.57 10.80 6.53
N HIS A 77 6.01 9.54 6.58
CA HIS A 77 6.88 8.99 5.55
C HIS A 77 6.18 7.86 4.81
N GLU A 78 5.98 8.07 3.51
CA GLU A 78 5.32 7.14 2.62
C GLU A 78 6.36 6.46 1.72
N VAL A 79 6.39 5.14 1.71
CA VAL A 79 7.22 4.36 0.79
C VAL A 79 6.36 3.33 0.11
N LEU A 80 6.33 3.40 -1.22
CA LEU A 80 5.68 2.40 -2.06
C LEU A 80 6.75 1.68 -2.88
N ASN A 81 6.79 0.36 -2.79
CA ASN A 81 7.55 -0.49 -3.70
C ASN A 81 6.58 -1.29 -4.57
N VAL A 82 6.74 -1.20 -5.88
CA VAL A 82 5.94 -1.96 -6.84
C VAL A 82 6.88 -2.92 -7.57
N SER A 83 6.60 -4.21 -7.46
CA SER A 83 7.30 -5.26 -8.18
C SER A 83 6.29 -6.24 -8.77
N GLY A 84 6.63 -6.86 -9.89
CA GLY A 84 5.76 -7.86 -10.53
C GLY A 84 6.22 -8.21 -11.94
N VAL A 85 5.38 -8.96 -12.66
CA VAL A 85 5.64 -9.41 -14.02
C VAL A 85 4.62 -8.79 -14.97
N LEU A 86 5.11 -8.24 -16.08
CA LEU A 86 4.29 -7.82 -17.21
C LEU A 86 4.20 -8.98 -18.21
N SER A 87 2.99 -9.28 -18.68
CA SER A 87 2.75 -10.27 -19.72
C SER A 87 1.76 -9.75 -20.76
N ASP A 88 1.73 -10.38 -21.93
CA ASP A 88 0.69 -10.12 -22.93
C ASP A 88 -0.71 -10.40 -22.36
N LEU A 89 -1.71 -9.68 -22.88
CA LEU A 89 -3.12 -9.98 -22.63
C LEU A 89 -3.44 -11.29 -23.36
N ARG A 90 -3.80 -12.34 -22.62
CA ARG A 90 -4.34 -13.58 -23.17
C ARG A 90 -5.85 -13.55 -23.16
#